data_AF-A0A7X6VJ66-F1
#
_entry.id   AF-A0A7X6VJ66-F1
#
_cell.length_a   1.000
_cell.length_b   1.000
_cell.length_c   1.000
_cell.angle_alpha   90.00
_cell.angle_beta   90.00
_cell.angle_gamma   90.00
#
_symmetry.space_group_name_H-M   'P 1'
#
loop_
_entity.id
_entity.type
_entity.pdbx_description
1 polymer ?
#
loop_
_entity_poly.entity_id
_entity_poly.type
_entity_poly.pdbx_seq_one_letter_code
_entity_poly.pdbx_strand_id
1 'polypeptide(L)'
;ADKMGLAQLYQLRGRVGRSDRLAYAYLTYRRGRVLSEVAEKRLRAIRDFTEFGSGFKIALRDLEIRGAGNVLGTHQLGHMDAVGYDMYCKLLSEAVYNLKGKTTLPEIQTIISLNVNAFIPKDYITQENFRIEIYKKIASVENEQDYLDVCDEIQDRYGTLPQTIINLIDVSLIRNCASSVGVDEVRQTKTGVVFALSPLVPYDFETITKLLNKYQGKLLFSAVTKPYITLRNTGDNLLENVKSLLQQYKELKKTDI
;
A
#
# COMPACT_ATOMS: atom_id res chain seq x y z
N ALA A 1 -36.21 2.94 -15.73
CA ALA A 1 -34.76 2.65 -15.77
C ALA A 1 -34.41 1.34 -15.04
N ASP A 2 -35.14 1.01 -13.97
CA ASP A 2 -35.11 -0.23 -13.18
C ASP A 2 -35.23 -1.57 -13.94
N LYS A 3 -35.78 -1.58 -15.16
CA LYS A 3 -35.88 -2.78 -16.02
C LYS A 3 -34.72 -2.94 -17.01
N MET A 4 -33.83 -1.95 -17.12
CA MET A 4 -32.73 -1.96 -18.09
C MET A 4 -31.45 -2.52 -17.46
N GLY A 5 -30.63 -3.17 -18.29
CA GLY A 5 -29.30 -3.63 -17.88
C GLY A 5 -28.35 -2.45 -17.67
N LEU A 6 -27.33 -2.61 -16.82
CA LEU A 6 -26.37 -1.53 -16.52
C LEU A 6 -25.64 -1.04 -17.79
N ALA A 7 -25.25 -1.97 -18.66
CA ALA A 7 -24.64 -1.66 -19.95
C ALA A 7 -25.55 -0.82 -20.88
N GLN A 8 -26.86 -1.09 -20.88
CA GLN A 8 -27.83 -0.33 -21.68
C GLN A 8 -27.99 1.09 -21.14
N LEU A 9 -28.09 1.25 -19.83
CA LEU A 9 -28.18 2.56 -19.20
C LEU A 9 -26.90 3.38 -19.45
N TYR A 10 -25.73 2.74 -19.42
CA TYR A 10 -24.46 3.40 -19.73
C TYR A 10 -24.37 3.84 -21.19
N GLN A 11 -24.79 2.98 -22.14
CA GLN A 11 -24.86 3.35 -23.55
C GLN A 11 -25.82 4.53 -23.81
N LEU A 12 -26.97 4.58 -23.13
CA LEU A 12 -27.91 5.69 -23.23
C LEU A 12 -27.29 6.99 -22.68
N ARG A 13 -26.58 6.93 -21.56
CA ARG A 13 -25.84 8.08 -21.00
C ARG A 13 -24.77 8.59 -21.95
N GLY A 14 -23.93 7.70 -22.50
CA GLY A 14 -22.81 8.05 -23.39
C GLY A 14 -23.23 8.57 -24.78
N ARG A 15 -24.52 8.58 -25.09
CA ARG A 15 -25.09 9.22 -26.29
C ARG A 15 -25.46 10.70 -26.06
N VAL A 16 -25.34 11.20 -24.84
CA VAL A 16 -25.70 12.57 -24.44
C VAL A 16 -24.44 13.29 -23.94
N GLY A 17 -24.31 14.61 -24.19
CA GLY A 17 -23.15 15.41 -23.71
C GLY A 17 -21.89 15.35 -24.58
N ARG A 18 -22.05 15.34 -25.92
CA ARG A 18 -20.93 15.33 -26.90
C ARG A 18 -20.54 16.72 -27.42
N SER A 19 -20.92 17.77 -26.72
CA SER A 19 -20.69 19.17 -27.11
C SER A 19 -20.22 19.96 -25.88
N ASP A 20 -19.76 21.19 -26.07
CA ASP A 20 -19.30 22.08 -24.98
C ASP A 20 -20.43 22.58 -24.05
N ARG A 21 -21.63 22.00 -24.14
CA ARG A 21 -22.77 22.30 -23.29
C ARG A 21 -23.04 21.14 -22.34
N LEU A 22 -23.27 21.48 -21.08
CA LEU A 22 -23.69 20.53 -20.05
C LEU A 22 -24.98 19.83 -20.49
N ALA A 23 -25.00 18.51 -20.36
CA ALA A 23 -26.14 17.69 -20.69
C ALA A 23 -26.51 16.79 -19.51
N TYR A 24 -27.80 16.62 -19.29
CA TYR A 24 -28.34 15.90 -18.14
C TYR A 24 -29.07 14.64 -18.59
N ALA A 25 -28.88 13.54 -17.86
CA ALA A 25 -29.58 12.29 -18.07
C ALA A 25 -30.37 11.90 -16.81
N TYR A 26 -31.69 11.92 -16.89
CA TYR A 26 -32.57 11.57 -15.77
C TYR A 26 -33.03 10.11 -15.87
N LEU A 27 -32.62 9.29 -14.90
CA LEU A 27 -33.04 7.89 -14.81
C LEU A 27 -34.17 7.74 -13.80
N THR A 28 -35.40 7.57 -14.29
CA THR A 28 -36.61 7.49 -13.44
C THR A 28 -37.14 6.06 -13.31
N TYR A 29 -37.90 5.81 -12.24
CA TYR A 29 -38.63 4.57 -11.95
C TYR A 29 -40.01 4.89 -11.35
N ARG A 30 -40.92 3.91 -11.31
CA ARG A 30 -42.30 4.13 -10.83
C ARG A 30 -42.33 4.39 -9.32
N ARG A 31 -43.04 5.46 -8.92
CA ARG A 31 -43.25 5.83 -7.51
C ARG A 31 -44.04 4.73 -6.79
N GLY A 32 -43.58 4.32 -5.60
CA GLY A 32 -44.20 3.26 -4.79
C GLY A 32 -43.79 1.84 -5.15
N ARG A 33 -42.91 1.64 -6.13
CA ARG A 33 -42.34 0.32 -6.43
C ARG A 33 -41.14 0.05 -5.53
N VAL A 34 -41.14 -1.06 -4.81
CA VAL A 34 -39.94 -1.56 -4.12
C VAL A 34 -38.95 -2.03 -5.20
N LEU A 35 -37.79 -1.38 -5.25
CA LEU A 35 -36.70 -1.80 -6.13
C LEU A 35 -36.11 -3.09 -5.60
N SER A 36 -35.76 -4.04 -6.48
CA SER A 36 -34.93 -5.14 -6.06
C SER A 36 -33.54 -4.60 -5.69
N GLU A 37 -32.88 -5.25 -4.73
CA GLU A 37 -31.53 -4.87 -4.29
C GLU A 37 -30.55 -4.75 -5.48
N VAL A 38 -30.69 -5.65 -6.45
CA VAL A 38 -29.96 -5.65 -7.73
C VAL A 38 -30.24 -4.39 -8.55
N ALA A 39 -31.51 -3.97 -8.67
CA ALA A 39 -31.88 -2.77 -9.44
C ALA A 39 -31.41 -1.48 -8.75
N GLU A 40 -31.46 -1.43 -7.43
CA GLU A 40 -30.94 -0.28 -6.66
C GLU A 40 -29.41 -0.17 -6.79
N LYS A 41 -28.67 -1.27 -6.61
CA LYS A 41 -27.21 -1.32 -6.78
C LYS A 41 -26.79 -0.87 -8.19
N ARG A 42 -27.54 -1.25 -9.24
CA ARG A 42 -27.29 -0.81 -10.63
C ARG A 42 -27.49 0.69 -10.81
N LEU A 43 -28.61 1.23 -10.32
CA LEU A 43 -28.90 2.67 -10.42
C LEU A 43 -27.90 3.52 -9.63
N ARG A 44 -27.40 3.00 -8.49
CA ARG A 44 -26.34 3.64 -7.72
C ARG A 44 -25.00 3.62 -8.45
N ALA A 45 -24.61 2.45 -8.98
CA ALA A 45 -23.36 2.31 -9.74
C ALA A 45 -23.28 3.29 -10.93
N ILE A 46 -24.35 3.46 -11.70
CA ILE A 46 -24.30 4.38 -12.85
C ILE A 46 -24.26 5.87 -12.46
N ARG A 47 -24.72 6.20 -11.25
CA ARG A 47 -24.59 7.55 -10.69
C ARG A 47 -23.17 7.82 -10.23
N ASP A 48 -22.52 6.85 -9.60
CA ASP A 48 -21.22 7.04 -8.95
C ASP A 48 -20.05 6.95 -9.97
N PHE A 49 -20.20 6.23 -11.09
CA PHE A 49 -19.18 6.16 -12.16
C PHE A 49 -19.44 7.17 -13.29
N THR A 50 -19.13 8.45 -13.06
CA THR A 50 -19.34 9.55 -14.03
C THR A 50 -18.16 9.85 -14.95
N GLU A 51 -16.97 9.28 -14.70
CA GLU A 51 -15.77 9.58 -15.47
C GLU A 51 -15.80 9.01 -16.90
N PHE A 52 -15.29 9.79 -17.86
CA PHE A 52 -15.14 9.40 -19.26
C PHE A 52 -14.11 8.26 -19.37
N GLY A 53 -14.45 7.14 -20.02
CA GLY A 53 -13.60 5.93 -20.09
C GLY A 53 -13.96 4.80 -19.12
N SER A 54 -15.01 4.98 -18.30
CA SER A 54 -15.48 4.03 -17.28
C SER A 54 -16.18 2.76 -17.80
N GLY A 55 -16.23 2.53 -19.12
CA GLY A 55 -16.97 1.41 -19.73
C GLY A 55 -16.50 0.03 -19.25
N PHE A 56 -15.20 -0.12 -19.00
CA PHE A 56 -14.61 -1.36 -18.45
C PHE A 56 -15.03 -1.59 -17.00
N LYS A 57 -14.90 -0.58 -16.13
CA LYS A 57 -15.33 -0.65 -14.72
C LYS A 57 -16.84 -0.99 -14.59
N ILE A 58 -17.65 -0.49 -15.52
CA ILE A 58 -19.09 -0.71 -15.54
C ILE A 58 -19.45 -2.13 -16.01
N ALA A 59 -18.74 -2.67 -17.00
CA ALA A 59 -18.91 -4.06 -17.44
C ALA A 59 -18.53 -5.05 -16.33
N LEU A 60 -17.47 -4.78 -15.57
CA LEU A 60 -17.07 -5.60 -14.41
C LEU A 60 -18.10 -5.56 -13.28
N ARG A 61 -18.61 -4.38 -12.92
CA ARG A 61 -19.65 -4.26 -11.89
C ARG A 61 -20.94 -4.96 -12.30
N ASP A 62 -21.28 -4.95 -13.59
CA ASP A 62 -22.44 -5.70 -14.11
C ASP A 62 -22.23 -7.21 -14.05
N LEU A 63 -20.99 -7.69 -14.20
CA LEU A 63 -20.60 -9.10 -14.03
C LEU A 63 -20.70 -9.54 -12.55
N GLU A 64 -20.25 -8.69 -11.63
CA GLU A 64 -20.37 -8.90 -10.18
C GLU A 64 -21.83 -8.92 -9.71
N ILE A 65 -22.63 -7.96 -10.17
CA ILE A 65 -24.08 -7.89 -9.84
C ILE A 65 -24.84 -9.10 -10.38
N ARG A 66 -24.34 -9.74 -11.45
CA ARG A 66 -24.90 -11.00 -11.98
C ARG A 66 -24.39 -12.27 -11.27
N GLY A 67 -23.46 -12.13 -10.30
CA GLY A 67 -23.01 -13.24 -9.46
C GLY A 67 -21.87 -14.09 -10.04
N ALA A 68 -21.15 -13.61 -11.06
CA ALA A 68 -20.03 -14.37 -11.64
C ALA A 68 -18.78 -14.48 -10.74
N GLY A 69 -18.78 -13.88 -9.55
CA GLY A 69 -17.72 -14.01 -8.53
C GLY A 69 -17.76 -15.33 -7.74
N ASN A 70 -18.67 -16.25 -8.06
CA ASN A 70 -18.96 -17.45 -7.28
C ASN A 70 -17.95 -18.62 -7.48
N VAL A 71 -16.68 -18.32 -7.78
CA VAL A 71 -15.64 -19.38 -7.95
C VAL A 71 -15.06 -19.81 -6.60
N LEU A 72 -15.21 -19.01 -5.54
CA LEU A 72 -14.65 -19.29 -4.21
C LEU A 72 -15.71 -19.21 -3.11
N GLY A 73 -16.70 -20.10 -3.15
CA GLY A 73 -17.41 -20.53 -1.94
C GLY A 73 -18.45 -19.58 -1.33
N THR A 74 -19.54 -20.18 -0.87
CA THR A 74 -20.72 -19.53 -0.31
C THR A 74 -20.54 -19.11 1.16
N HIS A 75 -21.09 -17.94 1.50
CA HIS A 75 -21.42 -17.40 2.84
C HIS A 75 -20.35 -16.62 3.63
N GLN A 76 -20.17 -15.31 3.33
CA GLN A 76 -20.21 -14.19 4.31
C GLN A 76 -20.05 -12.81 3.61
N LEU A 77 -21.19 -12.18 3.34
CA LEU A 77 -21.43 -11.11 2.34
C LEU A 77 -20.99 -9.65 2.71
N GLY A 78 -20.07 -9.43 3.65
CA GLY A 78 -19.80 -8.07 4.15
C GLY A 78 -18.43 -7.51 3.85
N HIS A 79 -17.38 -8.24 4.24
CA HIS A 79 -16.02 -7.70 4.35
C HIS A 79 -14.94 -8.50 3.62
N MET A 80 -15.24 -9.73 3.17
CA MET A 80 -14.24 -10.56 2.46
C MET A 80 -14.18 -10.29 0.95
N ASP A 81 -15.29 -9.86 0.33
CA ASP A 81 -15.37 -9.65 -1.14
C ASP A 81 -14.53 -8.47 -1.66
N ALA A 82 -14.27 -7.45 -0.84
CA ALA A 82 -13.44 -6.31 -1.24
C ALA A 82 -11.95 -6.69 -1.42
N VAL A 83 -11.47 -7.63 -0.60
CA VAL A 83 -10.05 -8.04 -0.60
C VAL A 83 -9.73 -8.92 -1.81
N GLY A 84 -10.66 -9.75 -2.26
CA GLY A 84 -10.49 -10.61 -3.44
C GLY A 84 -10.37 -9.82 -4.75
N TYR A 85 -11.12 -8.72 -4.88
CA TYR A 85 -11.09 -7.84 -6.05
C TYR A 85 -9.76 -7.09 -6.16
N ASP A 86 -9.31 -6.45 -5.08
CA ASP A 86 -8.03 -5.73 -5.07
C ASP A 86 -6.88 -6.69 -5.36
N MET A 87 -6.93 -7.90 -4.80
CA MET A 87 -5.96 -8.96 -5.10
C MET A 87 -6.01 -9.38 -6.57
N TYR A 88 -7.19 -9.55 -7.17
CA TYR A 88 -7.33 -9.87 -8.59
C TYR A 88 -6.80 -8.76 -9.50
N CYS A 89 -7.12 -7.50 -9.21
CA CYS A 89 -6.58 -6.36 -9.93
C CYS A 89 -5.05 -6.27 -9.80
N LYS A 90 -4.51 -6.56 -8.61
CA LYS A 90 -3.07 -6.63 -8.38
C LYS A 90 -2.42 -7.73 -9.21
N LEU A 91 -2.94 -8.95 -9.17
CA LEU A 91 -2.44 -10.10 -9.94
C LEU A 91 -2.55 -9.89 -11.46
N LEU A 92 -3.67 -9.31 -11.94
CA LEU A 92 -3.84 -9.00 -13.36
C LEU A 92 -2.86 -7.91 -13.81
N SER A 93 -2.66 -6.89 -12.99
CA SER A 93 -1.69 -5.83 -13.26
C SER A 93 -0.29 -6.40 -13.33
N GLU A 94 0.10 -7.23 -12.36
CA GLU A 94 1.38 -7.93 -12.32
C GLU A 94 1.59 -8.80 -13.57
N ALA A 95 0.58 -9.58 -13.98
CA ALA A 95 0.63 -10.38 -15.20
C ALA A 95 0.78 -9.54 -16.47
N VAL A 96 0.05 -8.42 -16.60
CA VAL A 96 0.16 -7.49 -17.74
C VAL A 96 1.53 -6.79 -17.75
N TYR A 97 2.09 -6.46 -16.58
CA TYR A 97 3.42 -5.89 -16.44
C TYR A 97 4.51 -6.87 -16.88
N ASN A 98 4.41 -8.13 -16.44
CA ASN A 98 5.35 -9.20 -16.80
C ASN A 98 5.29 -9.51 -18.31
N LEU A 99 4.10 -9.52 -18.92
CA LEU A 99 3.93 -9.68 -20.38
C LEU A 99 4.51 -8.51 -21.19
N LYS A 100 4.59 -7.30 -20.62
CA LYS A 100 5.23 -6.13 -21.25
C LYS A 100 6.77 -6.13 -21.12
N GLY A 101 7.37 -7.23 -20.64
CA GLY A 101 8.82 -7.36 -20.48
C GLY A 101 9.42 -6.49 -19.38
N LYS A 102 8.58 -5.86 -18.54
CA LYS A 102 9.02 -5.14 -17.35
C LYS A 102 8.94 -6.13 -16.19
N THR A 103 10.03 -6.81 -15.89
CA THR A 103 10.14 -7.64 -14.69
C THR A 103 9.87 -6.75 -13.50
N THR A 104 8.70 -6.88 -12.88
CA THR A 104 8.47 -6.29 -11.58
C THR A 104 9.38 -7.02 -10.61
N LEU A 105 10.31 -6.31 -9.96
CA LEU A 105 11.04 -6.88 -8.84
C LEU A 105 9.97 -7.34 -7.82
N PRO A 106 10.06 -8.56 -7.27
CA PRO A 106 9.08 -9.03 -6.32
C PRO A 106 8.97 -8.01 -5.18
N GLU A 107 7.75 -7.63 -4.78
CA GLU A 107 7.53 -6.83 -3.59
C GLU A 107 8.08 -7.59 -2.39
N ILE A 108 9.25 -7.17 -1.90
CA ILE A 108 9.85 -7.79 -0.72
C ILE A 108 9.09 -7.29 0.49
N GLN A 109 8.40 -8.21 1.16
CA GLN A 109 7.81 -7.91 2.46
C GLN A 109 8.90 -7.98 3.52
N THR A 110 9.41 -6.81 3.93
CA THR A 110 10.42 -6.74 4.98
C THR A 110 9.81 -6.97 6.36
N ILE A 111 10.39 -7.91 7.11
CA ILE A 111 10.05 -8.15 8.52
C ILE A 111 10.97 -7.31 9.41
N ILE A 112 10.40 -6.55 10.35
CA ILE A 112 11.17 -5.75 11.32
C ILE A 112 11.03 -6.35 12.71
N SER A 113 12.17 -6.68 13.32
CA SER A 113 12.30 -7.19 14.69
C SER A 113 13.30 -6.33 15.47
N LEU A 114 12.87 -5.12 15.83
CA LEU A 114 13.65 -4.16 16.61
C LEU A 114 13.04 -4.02 18.01
N ASN A 115 13.87 -3.94 19.05
CA ASN A 115 13.43 -3.77 20.42
C ASN A 115 13.18 -2.29 20.73
N VAL A 116 12.11 -1.75 20.13
CA VAL A 116 11.68 -0.35 20.29
C VAL A 116 10.22 -0.29 20.74
N ASN A 117 9.91 0.64 21.62
CA ASN A 117 8.53 0.89 22.04
C ASN A 117 7.82 1.67 20.94
N ALA A 118 7.07 0.96 20.09
CA ALA A 118 6.35 1.51 18.95
C ALA A 118 4.86 1.16 19.03
N PHE A 119 4.03 2.10 19.50
CA PHE A 119 2.59 1.94 19.62
C PHE A 119 1.89 3.28 19.82
N ILE A 120 0.57 3.31 19.57
CA ILE A 120 -0.28 4.46 19.85
C ILE A 120 -0.86 4.30 21.26
N PRO A 121 -0.50 5.16 22.23
CA PRO A 121 -1.03 5.09 23.59
C PRO A 121 -2.55 5.28 23.62
N LYS A 122 -3.24 4.49 24.46
CA LYS A 122 -4.70 4.60 24.65
C LYS A 122 -5.11 5.97 25.22
N ASP A 123 -4.22 6.57 26.01
CA ASP A 123 -4.46 7.88 26.62
C ASP A 123 -4.28 9.02 25.62
N TYR A 124 -3.57 8.79 24.51
CA TYR A 124 -3.37 9.78 23.44
C TYR A 124 -4.53 9.77 22.44
N ILE A 125 -4.94 8.57 21.99
CA ILE A 125 -6.15 8.40 21.16
C ILE A 125 -7.09 7.43 21.88
N THR A 126 -8.09 7.99 22.55
CA THR A 126 -9.07 7.26 23.36
C THR A 126 -10.06 6.46 22.51
N GLN A 127 -10.49 7.00 21.36
CA GLN A 127 -11.43 6.32 20.48
C GLN A 127 -10.73 5.29 19.59
N GLU A 128 -11.18 4.03 19.70
CA GLU A 128 -10.56 2.91 18.99
C GLU A 128 -10.62 3.03 17.46
N ASN A 129 -11.73 3.52 16.92
CA ASN A 129 -11.90 3.70 15.47
C ASN A 129 -10.85 4.63 14.87
N PHE A 130 -10.60 5.78 15.51
CA PHE A 130 -9.57 6.72 15.08
C PHE A 130 -8.17 6.13 15.23
N ARG A 131 -7.91 5.36 16.29
CA ARG A 131 -6.63 4.70 16.47
C ARG A 131 -6.35 3.69 15.35
N ILE A 132 -7.35 2.92 14.93
CA ILE A 132 -7.23 1.99 13.79
C ILE A 132 -6.96 2.75 12.49
N GLU A 133 -7.64 3.88 12.26
CA GLU A 133 -7.40 4.75 11.10
C GLU A 133 -5.95 5.25 11.07
N ILE A 134 -5.43 5.75 12.19
CA ILE A 134 -4.03 6.20 12.29
C ILE A 134 -3.06 5.02 12.10
N TYR A 135 -3.32 3.84 12.67
CA TYR A 135 -2.50 2.66 12.42
C TYR A 135 -2.42 2.30 10.92
N LYS A 136 -3.55 2.36 10.21
CA LYS A 136 -3.59 2.11 8.76
C LYS A 136 -2.80 3.17 7.99
N LYS A 137 -2.95 4.43 8.36
CA LYS A 137 -2.26 5.55 7.73
C LYS A 137 -0.73 5.50 7.96
N ILE A 138 -0.29 5.14 9.17
CA ILE A 138 1.12 4.91 9.45
C ILE A 138 1.65 3.73 8.63
N ALA A 139 0.87 2.66 8.49
CA ALA A 139 1.27 1.49 7.70
C ALA A 139 1.43 1.78 6.20
N SER A 140 0.82 2.85 5.68
CA SER A 140 0.95 3.29 4.28
C SER A 140 2.05 4.32 4.03
N VAL A 141 2.89 4.65 5.03
CA VAL A 141 4.00 5.61 4.87
C VAL A 141 5.13 5.00 4.03
N GLU A 142 5.28 5.41 2.77
CA GLU A 142 6.29 4.84 1.86
C GLU A 142 7.55 5.70 1.74
N ASN A 143 7.42 7.01 1.93
CA ASN A 143 8.49 7.98 1.70
C ASN A 143 8.57 9.04 2.82
N GLU A 144 9.58 9.91 2.76
CA GLU A 144 9.76 10.97 3.77
C GLU A 144 8.69 12.05 3.73
N GLN A 145 8.05 12.29 2.57
CA GLN A 145 6.92 13.21 2.50
C GLN A 145 5.72 12.63 3.25
N ASP A 146 5.38 11.36 3.01
CA ASP A 146 4.30 10.70 3.75
C ASP A 146 4.58 10.69 5.27
N TYR A 147 5.85 10.53 5.65
CA TYR A 147 6.26 10.62 7.06
C TYR A 147 5.90 11.98 7.66
N LEU A 148 6.23 13.07 6.96
CA LEU A 148 5.95 14.44 7.40
C LEU A 148 4.45 14.71 7.42
N ASP A 149 3.74 14.33 6.35
CA ASP A 149 2.29 14.52 6.23
C ASP A 149 1.53 13.81 7.37
N VAL A 150 1.94 12.59 7.72
CA VAL A 150 1.34 11.83 8.83
C VAL A 150 1.69 12.45 10.18
N CYS A 151 2.93 12.93 10.38
CA CYS A 151 3.30 13.64 11.59
C CYS A 151 2.46 14.91 11.77
N ASP A 152 2.39 15.75 10.74
CA ASP A 152 1.66 17.01 10.76
C ASP A 152 0.17 16.80 11.03
N GLU A 153 -0.44 15.80 10.37
CA GLU A 153 -1.85 15.46 10.60
C GLU A 153 -2.13 14.98 12.02
N ILE A 154 -1.29 14.09 12.56
CA ILE A 154 -1.46 13.60 13.94
C ILE A 154 -1.25 14.75 14.92
N GLN A 155 -0.30 15.64 14.64
CA GLN A 155 0.01 16.78 15.49
C GLN A 155 -1.11 17.82 15.50
N ASP A 156 -1.69 18.13 14.34
CA ASP A 156 -2.82 19.06 14.21
C ASP A 156 -4.06 18.53 14.93
N ARG A 157 -4.32 17.22 14.83
CA ARG A 157 -5.50 16.58 15.44
C ARG A 157 -5.37 16.31 16.94
N TYR A 158 -4.19 15.93 17.42
CA TYR A 158 -3.99 15.36 18.75
C TYR A 158 -2.92 16.06 19.59
N GLY A 159 -2.20 17.03 19.04
CA GLY A 159 -1.16 17.79 19.74
C GLY A 159 0.21 17.13 19.69
N THR A 160 0.96 17.18 20.78
CA THR A 160 2.36 16.75 20.78
C THR A 160 2.53 15.25 20.56
N LEU A 161 3.26 14.88 19.51
CA LEU A 161 3.56 13.49 19.17
C LEU A 161 4.38 12.79 20.28
N PRO A 162 3.84 11.71 20.89
CA PRO A 162 4.61 10.89 21.81
C PRO A 162 5.72 10.13 21.09
N GLN A 163 6.84 9.89 21.78
CA GLN A 163 7.97 9.14 21.22
C GLN A 163 7.57 7.75 20.72
N THR A 164 6.60 7.09 21.35
CA THR A 164 6.13 5.76 20.91
C THR A 164 5.42 5.79 19.56
N ILE A 165 4.81 6.92 19.19
CA ILE A 165 4.19 7.11 17.88
C ILE A 165 5.27 7.45 16.85
N ILE A 166 6.21 8.33 17.19
CA ILE A 166 7.37 8.65 16.33
C ILE A 166 8.10 7.36 15.95
N ASN A 167 8.43 6.53 16.94
CA ASN A 167 9.07 5.23 16.71
C ASN A 167 8.24 4.31 15.79
N LEU A 168 6.90 4.36 15.87
CA LEU A 168 6.02 3.56 15.03
C LEU A 168 6.04 4.04 13.57
N ILE A 169 6.07 5.35 13.35
CA ILE A 169 6.20 5.94 12.02
C ILE A 169 7.59 5.62 11.44
N ASP A 170 8.65 5.76 12.24
CA ASP A 170 10.02 5.41 11.87
C ASP A 170 10.14 3.93 11.46
N VAL A 171 9.56 3.02 12.23
CA VAL A 171 9.53 1.59 11.89
C VAL A 171 8.83 1.36 10.54
N SER A 172 7.75 2.08 10.25
CA SER A 172 7.07 1.98 8.96
C SER A 172 7.95 2.47 7.80
N LEU A 173 8.59 3.61 7.97
CA LEU A 173 9.52 4.17 6.99
C LEU A 173 10.72 3.25 6.74
N ILE A 174 11.32 2.71 7.81
CA ILE A 174 12.42 1.75 7.76
C ILE A 174 11.99 0.51 6.96
N ARG A 175 10.75 0.03 7.13
CA ARG A 175 10.22 -1.14 6.41
C ARG A 175 10.23 -0.90 4.91
N ASN A 176 9.69 0.23 4.49
CA ASN A 176 9.57 0.56 3.08
C ASN A 176 10.92 0.92 2.44
N CYS A 177 11.79 1.61 3.18
CA CYS A 177 13.18 1.79 2.77
C CYS A 177 13.89 0.43 2.58
N ALA A 178 13.83 -0.46 3.57
CA ALA A 178 14.46 -1.78 3.51
C ALA A 178 13.93 -2.61 2.33
N SER A 179 12.61 -2.64 2.14
CA SER A 179 11.95 -3.31 1.02
C SER A 179 12.46 -2.80 -0.33
N SER A 180 12.55 -1.47 -0.49
CA SER A 180 13.00 -0.84 -1.75
C SER A 180 14.44 -1.19 -2.12
N VAL A 181 15.31 -1.44 -1.14
CA VAL A 181 16.71 -1.76 -1.42
C VAL A 181 16.97 -3.27 -1.51
N GLY A 182 15.98 -4.11 -1.16
CA GLY A 182 16.06 -5.57 -1.30
C GLY A 182 16.34 -6.31 0.00
N VAL A 183 16.13 -5.66 1.15
CA VAL A 183 16.27 -6.23 2.48
C VAL A 183 14.95 -6.90 2.88
N ASP A 184 14.96 -8.20 3.15
CA ASP A 184 13.75 -8.94 3.56
C ASP A 184 13.58 -9.03 5.07
N GLU A 185 14.63 -8.77 5.84
CA GLU A 185 14.58 -8.80 7.29
C GLU A 185 15.52 -7.80 7.94
N VAL A 186 15.02 -7.08 8.94
CA VAL A 186 15.80 -6.20 9.82
C VAL A 186 15.62 -6.68 11.26
N ARG A 187 16.68 -7.21 11.86
CA ARG A 187 16.65 -7.84 13.19
C ARG A 187 17.69 -7.26 14.13
N GLN A 188 17.30 -6.93 15.35
CA GLN A 188 18.24 -6.56 16.41
C GLN A 188 18.87 -7.79 17.07
N THR A 189 20.17 -7.72 17.32
CA THR A 189 20.99 -8.74 17.99
C THR A 189 21.79 -8.09 19.13
N LYS A 190 22.41 -8.91 20.00
CA LYS A 190 23.24 -8.41 21.11
C LYS A 190 24.41 -7.52 20.65
N THR A 191 24.87 -7.72 19.42
CA THR A 191 26.05 -7.06 18.85
C THR A 191 25.71 -5.89 17.90
N GLY A 192 24.43 -5.66 17.59
CA GLY A 192 24.00 -4.66 16.63
C GLY A 192 22.72 -5.04 15.87
N VAL A 193 22.52 -4.46 14.68
CA VAL A 193 21.36 -4.73 13.81
C VAL A 193 21.80 -5.49 12.57
N VAL A 194 21.09 -6.57 12.25
CA VAL A 194 21.30 -7.41 11.08
C VAL A 194 20.25 -7.11 10.02
N PHE A 195 20.69 -6.85 8.80
CA PHE A 195 19.89 -6.64 7.60
C PHE A 195 20.10 -7.83 6.68
N ALA A 196 19.13 -8.73 6.58
CA ALA A 196 19.20 -9.86 5.67
C ALA A 196 18.73 -9.42 4.27
N LEU A 197 19.54 -9.71 3.27
CA LEU A 197 19.24 -9.42 1.88
C LEU A 197 18.45 -10.57 1.28
N SER A 198 17.45 -10.22 0.47
CA SER A 198 16.66 -11.21 -0.25
C SER A 198 17.53 -11.90 -1.33
N PRO A 199 17.52 -13.24 -1.41
CA PRO A 199 18.21 -13.96 -2.48
C PRO A 199 17.57 -13.74 -3.86
N LEU A 200 16.34 -13.18 -3.90
CA LEU A 200 15.59 -12.92 -5.12
C LEU A 200 16.02 -11.64 -5.84
N VAL A 201 16.73 -10.74 -5.14
CA VAL A 201 17.17 -9.47 -5.71
C VAL A 201 18.69 -9.49 -5.80
N PRO A 202 19.27 -9.38 -7.02
CA PRO A 202 20.70 -9.25 -7.16
C PRO A 202 21.14 -7.98 -6.45
N TYR A 203 22.06 -8.14 -5.51
CA TYR A 203 22.72 -7.02 -4.84
C TYR A 203 23.99 -6.67 -5.60
N ASP A 204 24.23 -5.38 -5.78
CA ASP A 204 25.48 -4.92 -6.37
C ASP A 204 26.59 -4.93 -5.29
N PHE A 205 27.67 -5.66 -5.60
CA PHE A 205 28.83 -5.79 -4.73
C PHE A 205 29.62 -4.47 -4.64
N GLU A 206 29.58 -3.63 -5.68
CA GLU A 206 30.24 -2.33 -5.66
C GLU A 206 29.55 -1.37 -4.68
N THR A 207 28.21 -1.34 -4.68
CA THR A 207 27.42 -0.59 -3.71
C THR A 207 27.70 -1.04 -2.27
N ILE A 208 27.75 -2.36 -2.01
CA ILE A 208 28.04 -2.90 -0.67
C ILE A 208 29.46 -2.53 -0.22
N THR A 209 30.45 -2.62 -1.10
CA THR A 209 31.84 -2.27 -0.76
C THR A 209 32.00 -0.77 -0.50
N LYS A 210 31.31 0.10 -1.25
CA LYS A 210 31.21 1.55 -0.96
C LYS A 210 30.62 1.80 0.43
N LEU A 211 29.56 1.09 0.81
CA LEU A 211 28.98 1.16 2.17
C LEU A 211 29.94 0.67 3.26
N LEU A 212 30.61 -0.46 3.04
CA LEU A 212 31.59 -1.02 4.00
C LEU A 212 32.74 -0.04 4.27
N ASN A 213 33.26 0.60 3.21
CA ASN A 213 34.32 1.61 3.31
C ASN A 213 33.87 2.84 4.08
N LYS A 214 32.63 3.30 3.89
CA LYS A 214 32.09 4.48 4.56
C LYS A 214 31.88 4.28 6.06
N TYR A 215 31.50 3.08 6.49
CA TYR A 215 31.26 2.76 7.90
C TYR A 215 32.45 2.13 8.64
N GLN A 216 33.65 2.09 8.02
CA GLN A 216 34.97 1.80 8.63
C GLN A 216 34.94 0.78 9.78
N GLY A 217 34.52 -0.46 9.51
CA GLY A 217 34.54 -1.57 10.49
C GLY A 217 33.35 -1.66 11.44
N LYS A 218 32.42 -0.70 11.42
CA LYS A 218 31.10 -0.81 12.08
C LYS A 218 30.11 -1.65 11.26
N LEU A 219 30.34 -1.76 9.96
CA LEU A 219 29.59 -2.61 9.06
C LEU A 219 30.36 -3.88 8.72
N LEU A 220 29.67 -5.01 8.82
CA LEU A 220 30.17 -6.31 8.39
C LEU A 220 29.24 -6.90 7.36
N PHE A 221 29.80 -7.46 6.30
CA PHE A 221 29.07 -8.21 5.29
C PHE A 221 29.41 -9.69 5.40
N SER A 222 28.41 -10.55 5.31
CA SER A 222 28.59 -12.00 5.30
C SER A 222 27.84 -12.59 4.11
N ALA A 223 28.61 -13.12 3.15
CA ALA A 223 28.09 -13.80 1.96
C ALA A 223 27.88 -15.29 2.25
N VAL A 224 26.87 -15.60 3.06
CA VAL A 224 26.42 -16.98 3.32
C VAL A 224 25.21 -17.28 2.41
N THR A 225 24.60 -18.47 2.50
CA THR A 225 23.38 -18.87 1.75
C THR A 225 22.26 -17.81 1.75
N LYS A 226 22.15 -17.02 2.83
CA LYS A 226 21.39 -15.77 2.86
C LYS A 226 22.36 -14.62 3.20
N PRO A 227 22.67 -13.72 2.26
CA PRO A 227 23.62 -12.65 2.54
C PRO A 227 23.04 -11.65 3.53
N TYR A 228 23.84 -11.19 4.47
CA TYR A 228 23.40 -10.21 5.46
C TYR A 228 24.47 -9.18 5.79
N ILE A 229 24.01 -7.99 6.16
CA ILE A 229 24.82 -6.85 6.59
C ILE A 229 24.57 -6.65 8.09
N THR A 230 25.62 -6.56 8.89
CA THR A 230 25.52 -6.30 10.33
C THR A 230 26.07 -4.92 10.65
N LEU A 231 25.24 -4.05 11.20
CA LEU A 231 25.62 -2.76 11.76
C LEU A 231 25.88 -2.90 13.26
N ARG A 232 27.15 -2.83 13.66
CA ARG A 232 27.59 -2.89 15.06
C ARG A 232 27.44 -1.53 15.74
N ASN A 233 27.21 -1.60 17.06
CA ASN A 233 27.22 -0.44 17.97
C ASN A 233 26.20 0.65 17.62
N THR A 234 24.92 0.34 17.76
CA THR A 234 23.83 1.25 17.35
C THR A 234 23.48 2.32 18.39
N GLY A 235 24.15 2.36 19.54
CA GLY A 235 23.98 3.40 20.58
C GLY A 235 22.53 3.61 21.06
N ASP A 236 22.26 4.77 21.66
CA ASP A 236 20.91 5.18 22.10
C ASP A 236 19.97 5.50 20.91
N ASN A 237 20.54 5.85 19.73
CA ASN A 237 19.77 6.24 18.55
C ASN A 237 19.70 5.11 17.51
N LEU A 238 19.07 3.98 17.89
CA LEU A 238 18.95 2.80 17.03
C LEU A 238 18.25 3.11 15.70
N LEU A 239 17.09 3.75 15.76
CA LEU A 239 16.24 3.99 14.58
C LEU A 239 16.88 4.97 13.59
N GLU A 240 17.50 6.05 14.08
CA GLU A 240 18.20 7.01 13.23
C GLU A 240 19.37 6.37 12.47
N ASN A 241 20.16 5.53 13.16
CA ASN A 241 21.29 4.82 12.57
C ASN A 241 20.83 3.84 11.49
N VAL A 242 19.73 3.12 11.72
CA VAL A 242 19.11 2.22 10.75
C VAL A 242 18.57 3.00 9.55
N LYS A 243 17.86 4.11 9.78
CA LYS A 243 17.32 4.98 8.73
C LYS A 243 18.44 5.55 7.86
N SER A 244 19.48 6.12 8.48
CA SER A 244 20.62 6.70 7.77
C SER A 244 21.33 5.68 6.88
N LEU A 245 21.54 4.46 7.38
CA LEU A 245 22.13 3.39 6.59
C LEU A 245 21.28 3.03 5.37
N LEU A 246 19.98 2.84 5.56
CA LEU A 246 19.08 2.47 4.46
C LEU A 246 18.93 3.58 3.42
N GLN A 247 18.90 4.84 3.84
CA GLN A 247 18.90 5.98 2.93
C GLN A 247 20.16 6.04 2.07
N GLN A 248 21.33 5.88 2.68
CA GLN A 248 22.59 5.84 1.95
C GLN A 248 22.67 4.64 1.00
N TYR A 249 22.14 3.49 1.42
CA TYR A 249 22.07 2.31 0.55
C TYR A 249 21.15 2.56 -0.65
N LYS A 250 20.03 3.26 -0.45
CA LYS A 250 19.10 3.68 -1.50
C LYS A 250 19.71 4.70 -2.47
N GLU A 251 20.46 5.68 -1.97
CA GLU A 251 21.15 6.69 -2.80
C GLU A 251 22.21 6.05 -3.71
N LEU A 252 23.03 5.15 -3.16
CA LEU A 252 24.06 4.48 -3.95
C LEU A 252 23.43 3.59 -5.03
N LYS A 253 22.37 2.84 -4.70
CA LYS A 253 21.65 2.01 -5.68
C LYS A 253 20.97 2.81 -6.80
N LYS A 254 20.59 4.07 -6.55
CA LYS A 254 20.04 4.98 -7.57
C LYS A 254 21.10 5.54 -8.52
N THR A 255 22.38 5.53 -8.13
CA THR A 255 23.46 6.11 -8.94
C THR A 255 23.92 5.16 -10.05
N ASP A 256 23.56 3.88 -9.95
CA ASP A 256 23.95 2.80 -10.88
C ASP A 256 22.83 2.38 -11.87
N ILE A 257 21.74 3.18 -11.99
CA ILE A 257 20.65 3.01 -12.98
C ILE A 257 20.60 4.23 -13.89
#